data_AF-A0A958HUI4-F1
#
_entry.id   AF-A0A958HUI4-F1
#
_cell.length_a   1.000
_cell.length_b   1.000
_cell.length_c   1.000
_cell.angle_alpha   90.00
_cell.angle_beta   90.00
_cell.angle_gamma   90.00
#
_symmetry.space_group_name_H-M   'P 1'
#
loop_
_entity.id
_entity.type
_entity.pdbx_description
1 polymer ?
#
loop_
_entity_poly.entity_id
_entity_poly.type
_entity_poly.pdbx_seq_one_letter_code
_entity_poly.pdbx_strand_id
1 'polypeptide(L)'
;KAIATQADMDVYEAIRTLSIVKECPDSTDADIALAEENLRQASAANTDLSEASLLTRLHWWTVEYGLVGDLANYRIFGAGLLSSLGESRHCLDDALVRKRPLTVDAVRYPYDITTVQPQLFVTSSCRHLSQVLEEFAAGMCFQRGGAESLQVAVKAGSMCTAQYDSGMQVSGVFDEVLCDAVGNAVYLRTRGPTQLAWGHREIYGHGVAHHGEGFGSPIGHLKDFSRGLCHYSIDELKAHDIVIGKPARLEFLSGITVSGQLLEIVRQEHRNLILSFDNCTVTDLEGRVLFDPHWGRYDMAVGARITSVFGGVADREALQLHKPPPSTRAIPVTQDARLMSLYALAEELRRSGRPIKADTLQELERGLESYPDEWLFRVELLSVDEAALQARLTTELKALACRRADLAALIEMSLDPA
;
A
#
# COMPACT_ATOMS: atom_id res chain seq x y z
N LYS A 1 1.48 5.97 1.71
CA LYS A 1 1.25 7.00 2.76
C LYS A 1 1.08 6.35 4.13
N ALA A 2 0.36 5.23 4.24
CA ALA A 2 0.40 4.43 5.48
C ALA A 2 1.85 4.14 5.88
N ILE A 3 2.15 4.28 7.18
CA ILE A 3 3.46 3.93 7.74
C ILE A 3 3.52 2.40 7.87
N ALA A 4 4.51 1.80 7.22
CA ALA A 4 4.88 0.40 7.41
C ALA A 4 6.04 0.31 8.41
N THR A 5 6.06 -0.69 9.27
CA THR A 5 7.21 -0.94 10.15
C THR A 5 8.36 -1.58 9.37
N GLN A 6 9.57 -1.59 9.93
CA GLN A 6 10.67 -2.36 9.35
C GLN A 6 10.30 -3.84 9.20
N ALA A 7 9.59 -4.42 10.17
CA ALA A 7 9.14 -5.81 10.10
C ALA A 7 8.16 -6.04 8.93
N ASP A 8 7.25 -5.09 8.65
CA ASP A 8 6.38 -5.19 7.46
C ASP A 8 7.20 -5.17 6.16
N MET A 9 8.26 -4.35 6.10
CA MET A 9 9.14 -4.27 4.94
C MET A 9 9.95 -5.56 4.76
N ASP A 10 10.40 -6.17 5.86
CA ASP A 10 11.12 -7.44 5.84
C ASP A 10 10.22 -8.58 5.33
N VAL A 11 8.95 -8.62 5.76
CA VAL A 11 7.95 -9.57 5.23
C VAL A 11 7.72 -9.32 3.74
N TYR A 12 7.55 -8.07 3.32
CA TYR A 12 7.35 -7.73 1.91
C TYR A 12 8.53 -8.17 1.03
N GLU A 13 9.77 -7.90 1.45
CA GLU A 13 10.96 -8.33 0.69
C GLU A 13 11.13 -9.86 0.69
N ALA A 14 10.74 -10.55 1.76
CA ALA A 14 10.74 -12.01 1.81
C ALA A 14 9.71 -12.60 0.82
N ILE A 15 8.49 -12.06 0.75
CA ILE A 15 7.48 -12.44 -0.25
C ILE A 15 8.02 -12.20 -1.66
N ARG A 16 8.58 -11.00 -1.91
CA ARG A 16 9.13 -10.64 -3.22
C ARG A 16 10.24 -11.60 -3.65
N THR A 17 11.14 -11.94 -2.73
CA THR A 17 12.23 -12.90 -2.97
C THR A 17 11.69 -14.27 -3.30
N LEU A 18 10.72 -14.76 -2.52
CA LEU A 18 10.09 -16.05 -2.76
C LEU A 18 9.41 -16.12 -4.14
N SER A 19 8.67 -15.09 -4.53
CA SER A 19 8.06 -15.01 -5.87
C SER A 19 9.10 -15.07 -6.98
N ILE A 20 10.20 -14.29 -6.87
CA ILE A 20 11.28 -14.31 -7.86
C ILE A 20 11.91 -15.70 -7.98
N VAL A 21 12.18 -16.35 -6.86
CA VAL A 21 12.79 -17.69 -6.84
C VAL A 21 11.83 -18.73 -7.45
N LYS A 22 10.53 -18.68 -7.11
CA LYS A 22 9.51 -19.60 -7.66
C LYS A 22 9.26 -19.42 -9.16
N GLU A 23 9.44 -18.20 -9.68
CA GLU A 23 9.27 -17.90 -11.10
C GLU A 23 10.56 -18.12 -11.93
N CYS A 24 11.71 -18.25 -11.29
CA CYS A 24 13.00 -18.44 -11.96
C CYS A 24 13.21 -19.92 -12.31
N PRO A 25 13.34 -20.28 -13.61
CA PRO A 25 13.51 -21.68 -14.03
C PRO A 25 14.79 -22.36 -13.51
N ASP A 26 15.80 -21.58 -13.16
CA ASP A 26 17.11 -22.06 -12.71
C ASP A 26 17.18 -22.24 -11.18
N SER A 27 16.13 -21.87 -10.43
CA SER A 27 16.08 -22.03 -8.98
C SER A 27 16.03 -23.49 -8.57
N THR A 28 16.78 -23.86 -7.53
CA THR A 28 16.74 -25.21 -6.95
C THR A 28 15.69 -25.32 -5.85
N ASP A 29 15.29 -26.55 -5.50
CA ASP A 29 14.41 -26.80 -4.35
C ASP A 29 14.98 -26.25 -3.04
N ALA A 30 16.32 -26.23 -2.91
CA ALA A 30 17.00 -25.64 -1.76
C ALA A 30 16.84 -24.12 -1.71
N ASP A 31 16.87 -23.43 -2.85
CA ASP A 31 16.66 -21.98 -2.93
C ASP A 31 15.22 -21.62 -2.55
N ILE A 32 14.24 -22.41 -3.02
CA ILE A 32 12.82 -22.24 -2.66
C ILE A 32 12.63 -22.47 -1.16
N ALA A 33 13.18 -23.56 -0.61
CA ALA A 33 13.06 -23.88 0.81
C ALA A 33 13.69 -22.79 1.71
N LEU A 34 14.84 -22.24 1.30
CA LEU A 34 15.47 -21.12 2.01
C LEU A 34 14.60 -19.85 1.98
N ALA A 35 14.03 -19.50 0.81
CA ALA A 35 13.15 -18.36 0.69
C ALA A 35 11.85 -18.52 1.50
N GLU A 36 11.29 -19.73 1.56
CA GLU A 36 10.12 -20.05 2.38
C GLU A 36 10.42 -19.97 3.89
N GLU A 37 11.60 -20.43 4.32
CA GLU A 37 12.04 -20.29 5.71
C GLU A 37 12.21 -18.81 6.09
N ASN A 38 12.87 -18.01 5.25
CA ASN A 38 13.05 -16.58 5.47
C ASN A 38 11.70 -15.86 5.59
N LEU A 39 10.72 -16.19 4.75
CA LEU A 39 9.36 -15.65 4.84
C LEU A 39 8.68 -16.04 6.16
N ARG A 40 8.85 -17.30 6.60
CA ARG A 40 8.26 -17.77 7.86
C ARG A 40 8.85 -17.02 9.06
N GLN A 41 10.16 -16.80 9.07
CA GLN A 41 10.85 -16.07 10.13
C GLN A 41 10.45 -14.59 10.15
N ALA A 42 10.44 -13.92 8.99
CA ALA A 42 10.02 -12.52 8.89
C ALA A 42 8.56 -12.34 9.35
N SER A 43 7.67 -13.25 8.95
CA SER A 43 6.26 -13.22 9.36
C SER A 43 6.09 -13.46 10.85
N ALA A 44 6.87 -14.37 11.45
CA ALA A 44 6.84 -14.63 12.89
C ALA A 44 7.40 -13.47 13.72
N ALA A 45 8.36 -12.71 13.19
CA ALA A 45 8.92 -11.53 13.83
C ALA A 45 7.97 -10.31 13.77
N ASN A 46 7.10 -10.24 12.76
CA ASN A 46 6.14 -9.15 12.60
C ASN A 46 4.93 -9.30 13.54
N THR A 47 5.08 -8.81 14.76
CA THR A 47 4.06 -8.91 15.83
C THR A 47 3.22 -7.65 16.01
N ASP A 48 3.71 -6.50 15.53
CA ASP A 48 3.04 -5.21 15.68
C ASP A 48 2.14 -4.91 14.47
N LEU A 49 0.96 -4.33 14.72
CA LEU A 49 0.08 -3.85 13.66
C LEU A 49 0.44 -2.43 13.25
N SER A 50 1.01 -2.27 12.05
CA SER A 50 1.26 -0.94 11.48
C SER A 50 0.03 -0.39 10.76
N GLU A 51 0.06 0.90 10.43
CA GLU A 51 -0.97 1.50 9.59
C GLU A 51 -1.06 0.79 8.23
N ALA A 52 0.07 0.35 7.68
CA ALA A 52 0.11 -0.41 6.44
C ALA A 52 -0.58 -1.77 6.59
N SER A 53 -0.30 -2.52 7.67
CA SER A 53 -0.96 -3.82 7.91
C SER A 53 -2.48 -3.65 8.13
N LEU A 54 -2.90 -2.60 8.85
CA LEU A 54 -4.32 -2.28 9.05
C LEU A 54 -5.01 -1.90 7.73
N LEU A 55 -4.35 -1.10 6.88
CA LEU A 55 -4.86 -0.75 5.56
C LEU A 55 -4.97 -1.99 4.65
N THR A 56 -4.00 -2.89 4.69
CA THR A 56 -4.04 -4.16 3.96
C THR A 56 -5.23 -5.03 4.40
N ARG A 57 -5.58 -5.05 5.69
CA ARG A 57 -6.79 -5.74 6.17
C ARG A 57 -8.07 -5.12 5.62
N LEU A 58 -8.17 -3.79 5.61
CA LEU A 58 -9.31 -3.12 4.96
C LEU A 58 -9.40 -3.45 3.48
N HIS A 59 -8.27 -3.45 2.78
CA HIS A 59 -8.20 -3.86 1.37
C HIS A 59 -8.69 -5.30 1.20
N TRP A 60 -8.22 -6.23 2.03
CA TRP A 60 -8.64 -7.63 2.00
C TRP A 60 -10.15 -7.79 2.17
N TRP A 61 -10.73 -7.16 3.19
CA TRP A 61 -12.15 -7.26 3.50
C TRP A 61 -13.07 -6.46 2.57
N THR A 62 -12.50 -5.74 1.59
CA THR A 62 -13.25 -4.91 0.64
C THR A 62 -12.92 -5.28 -0.80
N VAL A 63 -11.75 -4.89 -1.29
CA VAL A 63 -11.37 -5.09 -2.69
C VAL A 63 -11.19 -6.56 -3.04
N GLU A 64 -10.67 -7.38 -2.12
CA GLU A 64 -10.43 -8.81 -2.37
C GLU A 64 -11.65 -9.67 -2.03
N TYR A 65 -12.23 -9.51 -0.84
CA TYR A 65 -13.30 -10.36 -0.29
C TYR A 65 -14.54 -9.56 0.17
N GLY A 66 -14.80 -8.41 -0.45
CA GLY A 66 -15.94 -7.57 -0.09
C GLY A 66 -17.26 -7.97 -0.75
N LEU A 67 -18.34 -7.64 -0.04
CA LEU A 67 -19.72 -7.77 -0.49
C LEU A 67 -20.42 -6.40 -0.50
N VAL A 68 -21.36 -6.18 -1.42
CA VAL A 68 -22.09 -4.91 -1.57
C VAL A 68 -23.60 -5.11 -1.55
N GLY A 69 -24.33 -4.26 -0.82
CA GLY A 69 -25.78 -4.31 -0.67
C GLY A 69 -26.21 -4.35 0.80
N ASP A 70 -27.29 -5.04 1.08
CA ASP A 70 -27.81 -5.24 2.44
C ASP A 70 -27.37 -6.59 3.01
N LEU A 71 -27.33 -6.73 4.33
CA LEU A 71 -26.98 -8.00 4.97
C LEU A 71 -27.90 -9.16 4.56
N ALA A 72 -29.16 -8.87 4.22
CA ALA A 72 -30.13 -9.85 3.73
C ALA A 72 -30.11 -10.01 2.21
N ASN A 73 -29.48 -9.09 1.47
CA ASN A 73 -29.46 -9.08 0.02
C ASN A 73 -28.19 -8.38 -0.49
N TYR A 74 -27.10 -9.13 -0.53
CA TYR A 74 -25.79 -8.66 -0.95
C TYR A 74 -25.37 -9.29 -2.28
N ARG A 75 -24.40 -8.66 -2.93
CA ARG A 75 -23.74 -9.15 -4.13
C ARG A 75 -22.23 -9.20 -3.90
N ILE A 76 -21.57 -10.10 -4.60
CA ILE A 76 -20.12 -10.19 -4.60
C ILE A 76 -19.54 -9.03 -5.42
N PHE A 77 -18.53 -8.36 -4.87
CA PHE A 77 -17.72 -7.40 -5.66
C PHE A 77 -16.21 -7.60 -5.49
N GLY A 78 -15.78 -8.32 -4.45
CA GLY A 78 -14.37 -8.60 -4.20
C GLY A 78 -13.74 -9.46 -5.31
N ALA A 79 -12.55 -9.10 -5.76
CA ALA A 79 -11.84 -9.75 -6.86
C ALA A 79 -11.49 -11.22 -6.54
N GLY A 80 -11.04 -11.50 -5.32
CA GLY A 80 -10.76 -12.86 -4.83
C GLY A 80 -11.99 -13.77 -4.92
N LEU A 81 -13.14 -13.29 -4.43
CA LEU A 81 -14.40 -14.02 -4.55
C LEU A 81 -14.80 -14.23 -6.02
N LEU A 82 -14.74 -13.18 -6.86
CA LEU A 82 -15.14 -13.26 -8.28
C LEU A 82 -14.26 -14.19 -9.12
N SER A 83 -12.98 -14.36 -8.75
CA SER A 83 -12.03 -15.22 -9.45
C SER A 83 -12.06 -16.69 -8.97
N SER A 84 -12.69 -16.96 -7.83
CA SER A 84 -12.77 -18.28 -7.20
C SER A 84 -14.21 -18.77 -7.17
N LEU A 85 -14.61 -19.60 -8.15
CA LEU A 85 -15.96 -20.18 -8.24
C LEU A 85 -16.38 -20.90 -6.94
N GLY A 86 -15.45 -21.65 -6.34
CA GLY A 86 -15.71 -22.37 -5.09
C GLY A 86 -16.00 -21.44 -3.92
N GLU A 87 -15.19 -20.41 -3.71
CA GLU A 87 -15.40 -19.43 -2.63
C GLU A 87 -16.60 -18.52 -2.90
N SER A 88 -16.87 -18.17 -4.15
CA SER A 88 -18.08 -17.46 -4.56
C SER A 88 -19.34 -18.19 -4.11
N ARG A 89 -19.43 -19.52 -4.28
CA ARG A 89 -20.60 -20.28 -3.80
C ARG A 89 -20.59 -20.42 -2.28
N HIS A 90 -19.44 -20.73 -1.70
CA HIS A 90 -19.29 -20.90 -0.24
C HIS A 90 -19.71 -19.63 0.52
N CYS A 91 -19.42 -18.45 -0.03
CA CYS A 91 -19.79 -17.18 0.59
C CYS A 91 -21.30 -16.90 0.58
N LEU A 92 -22.11 -17.62 -0.19
CA LEU A 92 -23.56 -17.49 -0.19
C LEU A 92 -24.23 -18.31 0.92
N ASP A 93 -23.48 -19.19 1.58
CA ASP A 93 -23.96 -19.95 2.73
C ASP A 93 -23.74 -19.17 4.03
N ASP A 94 -24.80 -18.53 4.52
CA ASP A 94 -24.78 -17.74 5.76
C ASP A 94 -24.55 -18.58 7.03
N ALA A 95 -24.75 -19.90 6.98
CA ALA A 95 -24.44 -20.79 8.09
C ALA A 95 -22.92 -21.03 8.22
N LEU A 96 -22.19 -20.97 7.09
CA LEU A 96 -20.74 -21.19 7.03
C LEU A 96 -19.95 -19.88 7.13
N VAL A 97 -20.43 -18.81 6.48
CA VAL A 97 -19.70 -17.53 6.37
C VAL A 97 -20.51 -16.38 6.95
N ARG A 98 -20.05 -15.81 8.06
CA ARG A 98 -20.77 -14.73 8.76
C ARG A 98 -20.70 -13.40 8.00
N LYS A 99 -21.85 -12.76 7.79
CA LYS A 99 -21.94 -11.42 7.17
C LYS A 99 -21.96 -10.33 8.23
N ARG A 100 -21.11 -9.33 8.07
CA ARG A 100 -20.99 -8.18 8.98
C ARG A 100 -21.14 -6.88 8.22
N PRO A 101 -21.75 -5.83 8.79
CA PRO A 101 -21.72 -4.52 8.16
C PRO A 101 -20.27 -4.01 8.12
N LEU A 102 -19.87 -3.41 7.01
CA LEU A 102 -18.55 -2.79 6.88
C LEU A 102 -18.47 -1.55 7.77
N THR A 103 -17.51 -1.53 8.68
CA THR A 103 -17.11 -0.35 9.45
C THR A 103 -15.58 -0.33 9.54
N VAL A 104 -15.01 0.73 10.11
CA VAL A 104 -13.55 0.81 10.35
C VAL A 104 -13.04 -0.38 11.19
N ASP A 105 -13.89 -0.98 12.03
CA ASP A 105 -13.50 -2.15 12.86
C ASP A 105 -13.12 -3.39 12.04
N ALA A 106 -13.37 -3.42 10.73
CA ALA A 106 -12.88 -4.48 9.85
C ALA A 106 -11.35 -4.67 9.96
N VAL A 107 -10.58 -3.60 10.23
CA VAL A 107 -9.11 -3.68 10.45
C VAL A 107 -8.71 -4.60 11.62
N ARG A 108 -9.62 -4.84 12.56
CA ARG A 108 -9.35 -5.68 13.75
C ARG A 108 -9.41 -7.17 13.43
N TYR A 109 -9.95 -7.55 12.27
CA TYR A 109 -10.11 -8.95 11.88
C TYR A 109 -8.90 -9.40 11.05
N PRO A 110 -8.02 -10.27 11.59
CA PRO A 110 -6.99 -10.91 10.78
C PRO A 110 -7.63 -11.86 9.77
N TYR A 111 -6.90 -12.15 8.69
CA TYR A 111 -7.30 -13.11 7.66
C TYR A 111 -6.18 -14.13 7.43
N ASP A 112 -6.57 -15.29 6.89
CA ASP A 112 -5.68 -16.34 6.45
C ASP A 112 -5.93 -16.56 4.95
N ILE A 113 -4.87 -16.49 4.15
CA ILE A 113 -4.94 -16.63 2.69
C ILE A 113 -5.05 -18.10 2.24
N THR A 114 -4.80 -19.05 3.14
CA THR A 114 -4.73 -20.49 2.83
C THR A 114 -6.04 -21.23 3.08
N THR A 115 -7.02 -20.56 3.70
CA THR A 115 -8.30 -21.13 4.09
C THR A 115 -9.47 -20.27 3.62
N VAL A 116 -10.65 -20.87 3.53
CA VAL A 116 -11.89 -20.15 3.21
C VAL A 116 -12.20 -19.12 4.30
N GLN A 117 -12.71 -17.96 3.89
CA GLN A 117 -12.92 -16.85 4.81
C GLN A 117 -14.13 -17.10 5.74
N PRO A 118 -13.96 -17.11 7.07
CA PRO A 118 -15.04 -17.43 8.01
C PRO A 118 -16.06 -16.28 8.20
N GLN A 119 -15.70 -15.07 7.77
CA GLN A 119 -16.56 -13.91 7.77
C GLN A 119 -16.26 -13.02 6.55
N LEU A 120 -17.25 -12.23 6.16
CA LEU A 120 -17.14 -11.21 5.12
C LEU A 120 -17.86 -9.93 5.54
N PHE A 121 -17.47 -8.82 4.93
CA PHE A 121 -18.03 -7.50 5.22
C PHE A 121 -18.88 -7.00 4.06
N VAL A 122 -20.07 -6.51 4.41
CA VAL A 122 -21.06 -5.98 3.48
C VAL A 122 -21.06 -4.46 3.57
N THR A 123 -20.66 -3.79 2.48
CA THR A 123 -20.83 -2.34 2.34
C THR A 123 -22.17 -2.02 1.69
N SER A 124 -22.89 -1.00 2.17
CA SER A 124 -24.17 -0.62 1.56
C SER A 124 -24.03 -0.05 0.15
N SER A 125 -22.88 0.57 -0.15
CA SER A 125 -22.58 1.17 -1.46
C SER A 125 -21.10 1.52 -1.60
N CYS A 126 -20.66 1.86 -2.81
CA CYS A 126 -19.32 2.42 -3.02
C CYS A 126 -19.10 3.73 -2.24
N ARG A 127 -20.16 4.54 -2.06
CA ARG A 127 -20.09 5.76 -1.25
C ARG A 127 -19.80 5.44 0.22
N HIS A 128 -20.49 4.44 0.77
CA HIS A 128 -20.26 4.00 2.13
C HIS A 128 -18.84 3.42 2.32
N LEU A 129 -18.34 2.67 1.34
CA LEU A 129 -16.95 2.22 1.35
C LEU A 129 -15.97 3.41 1.39
N SER A 130 -16.18 4.44 0.57
CA SER A 130 -15.36 5.66 0.62
C SER A 130 -15.43 6.35 1.99
N GLN A 131 -16.60 6.43 2.61
CA GLN A 131 -16.76 7.02 3.94
C GLN A 131 -15.99 6.25 5.01
N VAL A 132 -16.04 4.91 4.99
CA VAL A 132 -15.25 4.08 5.92
C VAL A 132 -13.75 4.27 5.72
N LEU A 133 -13.29 4.39 4.47
CA LEU A 133 -11.89 4.67 4.16
C LEU A 133 -11.47 6.08 4.61
N GLU A 134 -12.32 7.08 4.45
CA GLU A 134 -12.09 8.44 4.93
C GLU A 134 -12.03 8.50 6.47
N GLU A 135 -12.93 7.79 7.15
CA GLU A 135 -12.94 7.66 8.61
C GLU A 135 -11.66 6.99 9.12
N PHE A 136 -11.24 5.89 8.49
CA PHE A 136 -9.96 5.25 8.80
C PHE A 136 -8.79 6.19 8.54
N ALA A 137 -8.77 6.87 7.39
CA ALA A 137 -7.71 7.80 7.00
C ALA A 137 -7.60 8.99 7.97
N ALA A 138 -8.71 9.50 8.50
CA ALA A 138 -8.71 10.59 9.48
C ALA A 138 -7.97 10.20 10.77
N GLY A 139 -7.91 8.91 11.11
CA GLY A 139 -7.14 8.39 12.24
C GLY A 139 -5.65 8.22 11.96
N MET A 140 -5.21 8.30 10.70
CA MET A 140 -3.84 8.01 10.30
C MET A 140 -2.89 9.20 10.46
N CYS A 141 -1.61 8.89 10.63
CA CYS A 141 -0.50 9.82 10.83
C CYS A 141 -0.42 10.90 9.73
N PHE A 142 -0.78 10.54 8.49
CA PHE A 142 -0.67 11.46 7.37
C PHE A 142 -1.76 12.55 7.37
N GLN A 143 -2.87 12.35 8.08
CA GLN A 143 -3.91 13.37 8.28
C GLN A 143 -3.73 14.10 9.61
N ARG A 144 -3.21 13.41 10.64
CA ARG A 144 -3.09 13.96 12.00
C ARG A 144 -1.82 14.79 12.20
N GLY A 145 -0.67 14.32 11.71
CA GLY A 145 0.62 14.96 11.98
C GLY A 145 0.97 15.00 13.47
N GLY A 146 1.76 16.00 13.88
CA GLY A 146 2.14 16.22 15.28
C GLY A 146 3.10 15.17 15.87
N ALA A 147 3.28 15.25 17.19
CA ALA A 147 4.24 14.42 17.93
C ALA A 147 3.89 12.93 17.90
N GLU A 148 2.61 12.58 18.10
CA GLU A 148 2.15 11.19 18.08
C GLU A 148 2.51 10.51 16.74
N SER A 149 2.29 11.20 15.62
CA SER A 149 2.61 10.67 14.30
C SER A 149 4.11 10.51 14.07
N LEU A 150 4.94 11.42 14.62
CA LEU A 150 6.40 11.28 14.61
C LEU A 150 6.85 10.09 15.48
N GLN A 151 6.24 9.88 16.64
CA GLN A 151 6.53 8.72 17.51
C GLN A 151 6.20 7.40 16.80
N VAL A 152 5.10 7.35 16.04
CA VAL A 152 4.78 6.19 15.19
C VAL A 152 5.88 5.96 14.16
N ALA A 153 6.38 7.00 13.49
CA ALA A 153 7.49 6.88 12.54
C ALA A 153 8.81 6.43 13.21
N VAL A 154 9.12 6.94 14.41
CA VAL A 154 10.28 6.51 15.20
C VAL A 154 10.17 5.02 15.56
N LYS A 155 9.01 4.58 16.06
CA LYS A 155 8.76 3.17 16.39
C LYS A 155 8.82 2.29 15.15
N ALA A 156 8.30 2.77 14.02
CA ALA A 156 8.28 2.02 12.77
C ALA A 156 9.68 1.68 12.27
N GLY A 157 10.67 2.57 12.47
CA GLY A 157 12.06 2.36 12.10
C GLY A 157 12.32 2.25 10.60
N SER A 158 11.30 2.47 9.78
CA SER A 158 11.35 2.48 8.31
C SER A 158 11.48 3.91 7.77
N MET A 159 11.74 4.03 6.47
CA MET A 159 11.75 5.32 5.79
C MET A 159 10.37 5.97 5.80
N CYS A 160 10.28 7.15 6.42
CA CYS A 160 9.07 7.95 6.50
C CYS A 160 9.36 9.39 6.07
N THR A 161 8.31 10.18 5.85
CA THR A 161 8.37 11.61 5.57
C THR A 161 7.52 12.37 6.58
N ALA A 162 8.09 13.42 7.18
CA ALA A 162 7.35 14.40 7.95
C ALA A 162 7.23 15.70 7.16
N GLN A 163 6.05 16.32 7.18
CA GLN A 163 5.77 17.59 6.51
C GLN A 163 5.46 18.68 7.53
N TYR A 164 6.15 19.80 7.41
CA TYR A 164 5.87 21.03 8.14
C TYR A 164 4.71 21.80 7.52
N ASP A 165 4.11 22.71 8.29
CA ASP A 165 3.12 23.67 7.80
C ASP A 165 3.64 24.69 6.77
N SER A 166 4.96 24.82 6.63
CA SER A 166 5.61 25.54 5.53
C SER A 166 5.51 24.81 4.19
N GLY A 167 5.18 23.51 4.19
CA GLY A 167 5.28 22.61 3.04
C GLY A 167 6.63 21.91 2.93
N MET A 168 7.59 22.24 3.80
CA MET A 168 8.89 21.57 3.89
C MET A 168 8.69 20.10 4.28
N GLN A 169 9.37 19.18 3.59
CA GLN A 169 9.28 17.74 3.80
C GLN A 169 10.66 17.19 4.17
N VAL A 170 10.72 16.36 5.21
CA VAL A 170 11.93 15.67 5.69
C VAL A 170 11.68 14.18 5.57
N SER A 171 12.40 13.51 4.67
CA SER A 171 12.31 12.06 4.43
C SER A 171 13.53 11.35 4.99
N GLY A 172 13.34 10.47 5.96
CA GLY A 172 14.44 9.76 6.61
C GLY A 172 13.92 8.68 7.56
N VAL A 173 14.84 7.94 8.18
CA VAL A 173 14.49 7.06 9.30
C VAL A 173 14.51 7.90 10.57
N PHE A 174 13.34 8.20 11.10
CA PHE A 174 13.20 8.97 12.35
C PHE A 174 13.76 8.16 13.53
N ASP A 175 14.57 8.80 14.35
CA ASP A 175 15.19 8.16 15.51
C ASP A 175 14.79 8.83 16.83
N GLU A 176 14.44 10.11 16.81
CA GLU A 176 14.02 10.85 17.99
C GLU A 176 13.03 11.97 17.66
N VAL A 177 12.08 12.19 18.57
CA VAL A 177 11.24 13.39 18.62
C VAL A 177 11.25 13.93 20.04
N LEU A 178 11.63 15.20 20.19
CA LEU A 178 11.54 15.90 21.47
C LEU A 178 10.17 16.55 21.57
N CYS A 179 9.58 16.51 22.76
CA CYS A 179 8.28 17.12 23.04
C CYS A 179 8.39 18.15 24.17
N ASP A 180 7.54 19.17 24.13
CA ASP A 180 7.35 20.06 25.28
C ASP A 180 6.52 19.38 26.40
N ALA A 181 6.33 20.07 27.51
CA ALA A 181 5.59 19.57 28.67
C ALA A 181 4.10 19.26 28.41
N VAL A 182 3.54 19.75 27.29
CA VAL A 182 2.15 19.49 26.90
C VAL A 182 2.03 18.50 25.72
N GLY A 183 3.16 17.93 25.27
CA GLY A 183 3.20 16.88 24.26
C GLY A 183 3.30 17.38 22.81
N ASN A 184 3.56 18.67 22.56
CA ASN A 184 3.82 19.14 21.20
C ASN A 184 5.24 18.77 20.77
N ALA A 185 5.42 18.38 19.51
CA ALA A 185 6.74 18.13 18.95
C ALA A 185 7.51 19.45 18.83
N VAL A 186 8.73 19.48 19.36
CA VAL A 186 9.61 20.66 19.36
C VAL A 186 10.90 20.44 18.59
N TYR A 187 11.30 19.19 18.36
CA TYR A 187 12.45 18.83 17.54
C TYR A 187 12.22 17.46 16.93
N LEU A 188 12.60 17.27 15.68
CA LEU A 188 12.69 15.96 15.05
C LEU A 188 14.13 15.65 14.71
N ARG A 189 14.47 14.35 14.76
CA ARG A 189 15.75 13.84 14.27
C ARG A 189 15.55 12.58 13.43
N THR A 190 16.36 12.48 12.39
CA THR A 190 16.53 11.30 11.56
C THR A 190 17.98 10.83 11.65
N ARG A 191 18.17 9.53 11.44
CA ARG A 191 19.50 8.92 11.32
C ARG A 191 19.79 8.51 9.88
N GLY A 192 21.05 8.63 9.48
CA GLY A 192 21.51 8.24 8.16
C GLY A 192 20.93 9.08 7.02
N PRO A 193 20.92 8.55 5.79
CA PRO A 193 20.51 9.27 4.59
C PRO A 193 19.14 9.95 4.73
N THR A 194 19.11 11.28 4.59
CA THR A 194 17.90 12.09 4.67
C THR A 194 17.72 12.93 3.40
N GLN A 195 16.48 13.05 2.94
CA GLN A 195 16.11 13.89 1.80
C GLN A 195 15.19 15.02 2.27
N LEU A 196 15.55 16.24 1.90
CA LEU A 196 14.71 17.41 2.08
C LEU A 196 13.99 17.75 0.77
N ALA A 197 12.68 17.95 0.86
CA ALA A 197 11.83 18.14 -0.31
C ALA A 197 10.78 19.24 -0.08
N TRP A 198 10.22 19.75 -1.17
CA TRP A 198 9.05 20.60 -1.17
C TRP A 198 8.16 20.26 -2.36
N GLY A 199 6.87 20.08 -2.13
CA GLY A 199 5.93 19.70 -3.18
C GLY A 199 6.27 18.37 -3.85
N HIS A 200 6.77 17.38 -3.09
CA HIS A 200 7.18 16.05 -3.58
C HIS A 200 8.38 16.07 -4.55
N ARG A 201 9.20 17.12 -4.48
CA ARG A 201 10.46 17.21 -5.22
C ARG A 201 11.60 17.55 -4.28
N GLU A 202 12.72 16.85 -4.45
CA GLU A 202 13.95 17.13 -3.70
C GLU A 202 14.37 18.59 -3.90
N ILE A 203 14.72 19.26 -2.80
CA ILE A 203 15.29 20.61 -2.86
C ILE A 203 16.74 20.46 -3.30
N TYR A 204 17.11 21.17 -4.36
CA TYR A 204 18.45 21.12 -4.92
C TYR A 204 19.53 21.30 -3.84
N GLY A 205 20.49 20.37 -3.80
CA GLY A 205 21.59 20.39 -2.83
C GLY A 205 21.23 19.82 -1.45
N HIS A 206 20.00 19.38 -1.21
CA HIS A 206 19.57 18.82 0.08
C HIS A 206 19.03 17.38 -0.02
N GLY A 207 19.60 16.59 -0.94
CA GLY A 207 19.38 15.15 -1.02
C GLY A 207 20.24 14.35 -0.04
N VAL A 208 20.15 13.03 -0.15
CA VAL A 208 20.86 12.06 0.71
C VAL A 208 22.38 12.15 0.67
N ALA A 209 22.95 12.70 -0.42
CA ALA A 209 24.39 12.93 -0.52
C ALA A 209 24.86 14.07 0.39
N HIS A 210 24.00 15.05 0.64
CA HIS A 210 24.29 16.20 1.51
C HIS A 210 23.93 15.88 2.98
N HIS A 211 22.80 15.22 3.21
CA HIS A 211 22.38 14.77 4.55
C HIS A 211 22.60 13.26 4.74
N GLY A 212 23.85 12.81 4.62
CA GLY A 212 24.19 11.38 4.64
C GLY A 212 24.16 10.72 6.02
N GLU A 213 24.40 11.50 7.09
CA GLU A 213 24.55 10.99 8.46
C GLU A 213 23.28 11.13 9.31
N GLY A 214 22.34 11.96 8.88
CA GLY A 214 21.11 12.27 9.60
C GLY A 214 20.70 13.72 9.37
N PHE A 215 19.59 14.10 9.99
CA PHE A 215 19.09 15.46 9.96
C PHE A 215 18.36 15.75 11.27
N GLY A 216 18.51 16.96 11.81
CA GLY A 216 17.86 17.36 13.04
C GLY A 216 17.35 18.79 12.94
N SER A 217 16.10 19.04 13.31
CA SER A 217 15.54 20.38 13.16
C SER A 217 14.45 20.72 14.19
N PRO A 218 14.44 21.97 14.71
CA PRO A 218 13.39 22.44 15.59
C PRO A 218 12.04 22.58 14.87
N ILE A 219 10.99 22.45 15.65
CA ILE A 219 9.59 22.62 15.27
C ILE A 219 9.02 23.67 16.21
N GLY A 220 8.44 24.75 15.68
CA GLY A 220 7.72 25.71 16.51
C GLY A 220 7.87 27.17 16.11
N HIS A 221 7.30 28.02 16.97
CA HIS A 221 7.40 29.47 16.85
C HIS A 221 8.63 30.00 17.61
N LEU A 222 9.16 31.12 17.12
CA LEU A 222 10.20 31.89 17.82
C LEU A 222 9.57 32.84 18.84
N LYS A 223 10.27 33.13 19.94
CA LYS A 223 9.77 33.97 21.05
C LYS A 223 9.34 35.37 20.61
N ASP A 224 10.09 35.99 19.70
CA ASP A 224 9.90 37.40 19.30
C ASP A 224 9.13 37.57 17.98
N PHE A 225 8.46 36.51 17.50
CA PHE A 225 7.81 36.48 16.19
C PHE A 225 6.29 36.33 16.36
N SER A 226 5.52 37.16 15.65
CA SER A 226 4.05 37.14 15.69
C SER A 226 3.43 36.10 14.75
N ARG A 227 4.21 35.55 13.81
CA ARG A 227 3.80 34.51 12.86
C ARG A 227 4.87 33.42 12.78
N GLY A 228 4.56 32.30 12.12
CA GLY A 228 5.57 31.27 11.83
C GLY A 228 6.71 31.84 10.98
N LEU A 229 7.95 31.43 11.28
CA LEU A 229 9.16 31.90 10.58
C LEU A 229 9.07 31.68 9.06
N CYS A 230 8.31 30.68 8.61
CA CYS A 230 8.07 30.40 7.19
C CYS A 230 7.38 31.55 6.45
N HIS A 231 6.66 32.45 7.13
CA HIS A 231 5.89 33.53 6.50
C HIS A 231 6.63 34.87 6.40
N TYR A 232 7.81 34.97 7.01
CA TYR A 232 8.56 36.23 7.02
C TYR A 232 9.32 36.43 5.70
N SER A 233 9.19 37.61 5.12
CA SER A 233 10.00 38.04 3.99
C SER A 233 11.46 38.28 4.41
N ILE A 234 12.37 38.32 3.44
CA ILE A 234 13.80 38.61 3.70
C ILE A 234 13.97 39.96 4.41
N ASP A 235 13.17 40.98 4.06
CA ASP A 235 13.31 42.29 4.68
C ASP A 235 12.74 42.34 6.10
N GLU A 236 11.66 41.61 6.37
CA GLU A 236 11.18 41.42 7.75
C GLU A 236 12.21 40.63 8.58
N LEU A 237 12.84 39.59 8.03
CA LEU A 237 13.91 38.85 8.71
C LEU A 237 15.10 39.76 9.07
N LYS A 238 15.52 40.65 8.15
CA LYS A 238 16.57 41.64 8.44
C LYS A 238 16.18 42.60 9.57
N ALA A 239 14.91 42.97 9.67
CA ALA A 239 14.41 43.80 10.76
C ALA A 239 14.46 43.10 12.13
N HIS A 240 14.59 41.77 12.14
CA HIS A 240 14.82 40.93 13.31
C HIS A 240 16.29 40.47 13.44
N ASP A 241 17.24 41.19 12.82
CA ASP A 241 18.68 40.87 12.81
C ASP A 241 19.05 39.49 12.21
N ILE A 242 18.13 38.88 11.46
CA ILE A 242 18.38 37.65 10.70
C ILE A 242 18.85 38.04 9.29
N VAL A 243 20.17 38.18 9.13
CA VAL A 243 20.81 38.65 7.90
C VAL A 243 21.84 37.65 7.41
N ILE A 244 21.75 37.29 6.12
CA ILE A 244 22.75 36.43 5.47
C ILE A 244 24.16 37.05 5.62
N GLY A 245 25.13 36.21 6.00
CA GLY A 245 26.50 36.57 6.29
C GLY A 245 26.76 37.05 7.72
N LYS A 246 25.72 37.23 8.55
CA LYS A 246 25.85 37.70 9.94
C LYS A 246 25.54 36.60 10.96
N PRO A 247 26.05 36.72 12.20
CA PRO A 247 25.57 35.91 13.32
C PRO A 247 24.07 36.11 13.52
N ALA A 248 23.35 35.02 13.74
CA ALA A 248 21.94 35.02 14.08
C ALA A 248 21.68 34.02 15.22
N ARG A 249 20.76 34.39 16.11
CA ARG A 249 20.33 33.56 17.24
C ARG A 249 18.81 33.47 17.21
N LEU A 250 18.30 32.26 17.02
CA LEU A 250 16.88 31.95 16.96
C LEU A 250 16.46 31.21 18.23
N GLU A 251 15.60 31.84 19.02
CA GLU A 251 15.07 31.25 20.25
C GLU A 251 13.62 30.81 20.06
N PHE A 252 13.37 29.52 20.14
CA PHE A 252 12.03 28.93 20.04
C PHE A 252 11.29 29.04 21.38
N LEU A 253 9.96 29.14 21.32
CA LEU A 253 9.10 29.09 22.51
C LEU A 253 9.27 27.80 23.31
N SER A 254 9.67 26.72 22.65
CA SER A 254 9.98 25.42 23.26
C SER A 254 11.25 25.42 24.13
N GLY A 255 12.06 26.48 24.06
CA GLY A 255 13.36 26.55 24.71
C GLY A 255 14.54 26.12 23.83
N ILE A 256 14.29 25.62 22.62
CA ILE A 256 15.37 25.31 21.68
C ILE A 256 16.01 26.60 21.19
N THR A 257 17.34 26.64 21.17
CA THR A 257 18.12 27.77 20.68
C THR A 257 19.01 27.32 19.53
N VAL A 258 18.92 28.02 18.40
CA VAL A 258 19.82 27.85 17.24
C VAL A 258 20.69 29.09 17.14
N SER A 259 22.01 28.94 17.20
CA SER A 259 22.94 30.07 17.16
C SER A 259 24.12 29.76 16.24
N GLY A 260 24.33 30.59 15.22
CA GLY A 260 25.40 30.41 14.25
C GLY A 260 25.49 31.57 13.26
N GLN A 261 26.36 31.47 12.27
CA GLN A 261 26.44 32.45 11.19
C GLN A 261 25.50 32.04 10.05
N LEU A 262 24.49 32.85 9.74
CA LEU A 262 23.53 32.54 8.68
C LEU A 262 24.21 32.63 7.31
N LEU A 263 24.15 31.55 6.52
CA LEU A 263 24.73 31.46 5.19
C LEU A 263 23.70 31.64 4.08
N GLU A 264 22.55 31.00 4.23
CA GLU A 264 21.58 30.88 3.14
C GLU A 264 20.15 30.77 3.67
N ILE A 265 19.21 31.24 2.87
CA ILE A 265 17.77 31.07 3.11
C ILE A 265 17.13 30.53 1.83
N VAL A 266 16.72 29.27 1.85
CA VAL A 266 15.99 28.63 0.74
C VAL A 266 14.51 28.97 0.86
N ARG A 267 13.93 29.50 -0.21
CA ARG A 267 12.52 29.91 -0.25
C ARG A 267 11.80 29.34 -1.47
N GLN A 268 10.54 28.97 -1.29
CA GLN A 268 9.61 28.63 -2.38
C GLN A 268 8.26 29.27 -2.12
N GLU A 269 7.61 29.80 -3.16
CA GLU A 269 6.30 30.46 -3.06
C GLU A 269 6.21 31.47 -1.88
N HIS A 270 7.25 32.30 -1.74
CA HIS A 270 7.39 33.28 -0.65
C HIS A 270 7.49 32.70 0.77
N ARG A 271 7.63 31.38 0.93
CA ARG A 271 7.83 30.72 2.22
C ARG A 271 9.30 30.38 2.45
N ASN A 272 9.78 30.61 3.66
CA ASN A 272 11.10 30.10 4.08
C ASN A 272 10.99 28.61 4.37
N LEU A 273 11.88 27.82 3.77
CA LEU A 273 11.91 26.36 3.90
C LEU A 273 13.12 25.88 4.67
N ILE A 274 14.29 26.44 4.37
CA ILE A 274 15.56 26.08 5.01
C ILE A 274 16.33 27.36 5.34
N LEU A 275 16.86 27.44 6.55
CA LEU A 275 17.90 28.42 6.91
C LEU A 275 19.18 27.63 7.22
N SER A 276 20.27 27.97 6.55
CA SER A 276 21.55 27.28 6.70
C SER A 276 22.54 28.10 7.48
N PHE A 277 23.27 27.48 8.39
CA PHE A 277 24.20 28.14 9.31
C PHE A 277 25.58 27.47 9.28
N ASP A 278 26.62 28.30 9.41
CA ASP A 278 27.98 27.87 9.72
C ASP A 278 28.29 28.08 11.21
N ASN A 279 29.25 27.31 11.73
CA ASN A 279 29.66 27.33 13.13
C ASN A 279 28.45 27.39 14.09
N CYS A 280 27.48 26.51 13.82
CA CYS A 280 26.18 26.54 14.45
C CYS A 280 26.13 25.60 15.66
N THR A 281 25.54 26.05 16.75
CA THR A 281 25.19 25.21 17.89
C THR A 281 23.67 25.22 18.06
N VAL A 282 23.09 24.05 18.31
CA VAL A 282 21.67 23.92 18.68
C VAL A 282 21.58 23.24 20.04
N THR A 283 20.84 23.85 20.97
CA THR A 283 20.62 23.29 22.31
C THR A 283 19.15 23.32 22.71
N ASP A 284 18.76 22.43 23.61
CA ASP A 284 17.46 22.51 24.29
C ASP A 284 17.52 23.38 25.57
N LEU A 285 16.41 23.41 26.33
CA LEU A 285 16.28 24.18 27.57
C LEU A 285 17.17 23.65 28.70
N GLU A 286 17.50 22.36 28.69
CA GLU A 286 18.32 21.68 29.69
C GLU A 286 19.83 21.77 29.37
N GLY A 287 20.18 22.36 28.22
CA GLY A 287 21.56 22.50 27.75
C GLY A 287 22.08 21.28 26.99
N ARG A 288 21.21 20.34 26.62
CA ARG A 288 21.59 19.23 25.73
C ARG A 288 21.95 19.80 24.37
N VAL A 289 23.11 19.41 23.85
CA VAL A 289 23.54 19.74 22.49
C VAL A 289 22.81 18.83 21.50
N LEU A 290 22.00 19.45 20.63
CA LEU A 290 21.26 18.80 19.55
C LEU A 290 22.00 18.91 18.21
N PHE A 291 22.86 19.92 18.07
CA PHE A 291 23.79 20.06 16.96
C PHE A 291 25.07 20.74 17.43
N ASP A 292 26.22 20.14 17.12
CA ASP A 292 27.55 20.67 17.44
C ASP A 292 28.20 21.26 16.17
N PRO A 293 28.86 22.44 16.27
CA PRO A 293 29.47 23.10 15.11
C PRO A 293 30.53 22.26 14.39
N HIS A 294 31.17 21.30 15.08
CA HIS A 294 32.16 20.42 14.46
C HIS A 294 31.53 19.38 13.51
N TRP A 295 30.21 19.19 13.54
CA TRP A 295 29.49 18.32 12.62
C TRP A 295 29.31 18.95 11.23
N GLY A 296 29.64 20.24 11.10
CA GLY A 296 29.64 20.96 9.84
C GLY A 296 28.50 21.95 9.71
N ARG A 297 28.05 22.17 8.47
CA ARG A 297 26.98 23.11 8.16
C ARG A 297 25.65 22.60 8.73
N TYR A 298 24.94 23.46 9.44
CA TYR A 298 23.62 23.16 9.97
C TYR A 298 22.53 23.67 9.04
N ASP A 299 21.67 22.79 8.54
CA ASP A 299 20.48 23.18 7.78
C ASP A 299 19.24 23.01 8.66
N MET A 300 18.57 24.13 8.92
CA MET A 300 17.36 24.17 9.73
C MET A 300 16.13 24.15 8.81
N ALA A 301 15.34 23.08 8.85
CA ALA A 301 14.00 23.08 8.27
C ALA A 301 13.10 24.07 9.02
N VAL A 302 12.27 24.80 8.29
CA VAL A 302 11.44 25.86 8.85
C VAL A 302 9.99 25.42 8.89
N GLY A 303 9.38 25.42 10.07
CA GLY A 303 7.93 25.34 10.22
C GLY A 303 7.50 25.33 11.67
N ALA A 304 6.26 25.76 11.92
CA ALA A 304 5.75 25.90 13.27
C ALA A 304 5.14 24.61 13.82
N ARG A 305 4.72 23.69 12.94
CA ARG A 305 4.16 22.39 13.32
C ARG A 305 4.32 21.36 12.21
N ILE A 306 4.22 20.09 12.58
CA ILE A 306 4.13 18.97 11.64
C ILE A 306 2.67 18.70 11.29
N THR A 307 2.31 18.84 10.03
CA THR A 307 0.93 18.70 9.52
C THR A 307 0.65 17.29 8.99
N SER A 308 1.68 16.52 8.65
CA SER A 308 1.53 15.17 8.10
C SER A 308 2.78 14.35 8.38
N VAL A 309 2.62 13.06 8.70
CA VAL A 309 3.71 12.07 8.69
C VAL A 309 3.25 10.84 7.92
N PHE A 310 4.02 10.35 6.97
CA PHE A 310 3.61 9.25 6.10
C PHE A 310 4.78 8.34 5.72
N GLY A 311 4.47 7.07 5.44
CA GLY A 311 5.46 6.08 5.00
C GLY A 311 6.00 6.36 3.59
N GLY A 312 7.30 6.12 3.43
CA GLY A 312 8.07 6.36 2.20
C GLY A 312 8.76 7.72 2.17
N VAL A 313 9.35 8.03 1.01
CA VAL A 313 10.08 9.29 0.74
C VAL A 313 9.20 10.30 -0.01
N ALA A 314 9.54 11.58 0.14
CA ALA A 314 8.85 12.68 -0.52
C ALA A 314 9.06 12.68 -2.04
N ASP A 315 10.30 12.55 -2.50
CA ASP A 315 10.66 12.46 -3.92
C ASP A 315 11.22 11.07 -4.24
N ARG A 316 10.33 10.22 -4.78
CA ARG A 316 10.62 8.83 -5.13
C ARG A 316 11.48 8.69 -6.39
N GLU A 317 11.50 9.71 -7.24
CA GLU A 317 12.32 9.70 -8.46
C GLU A 317 13.78 9.91 -8.09
N ALA A 318 14.04 10.88 -7.21
CA ALA A 318 15.38 11.15 -6.68
C ALA A 318 15.87 10.07 -5.70
N LEU A 319 14.98 9.49 -4.89
CA LEU A 319 15.31 8.47 -3.89
C LEU A 319 14.46 7.21 -4.03
N GLN A 320 14.93 6.26 -4.83
CA GLN A 320 14.25 4.97 -5.02
C GLN A 320 14.60 4.00 -3.89
N LEU A 321 13.62 3.69 -3.04
CA LEU A 321 13.79 2.71 -1.95
C LEU A 321 13.86 1.25 -2.44
N HIS A 322 13.23 0.93 -3.57
CA HIS A 322 13.22 -0.40 -4.16
C HIS A 322 13.58 -0.33 -5.63
N LYS A 323 14.37 -1.30 -6.10
CA LYS A 323 14.54 -1.51 -7.54
C LYS A 323 13.27 -2.15 -8.10
N PRO A 324 12.76 -1.70 -9.25
CA PRO A 324 11.64 -2.38 -9.90
C PRO A 324 12.01 -3.85 -10.15
N PRO A 325 11.06 -4.79 -9.98
CA PRO A 325 11.30 -6.18 -10.34
C PRO A 325 11.72 -6.26 -11.82
N PRO A 326 12.60 -7.21 -12.19
CA PRO A 326 12.88 -7.48 -13.60
C PRO A 326 11.57 -7.77 -14.32
N SER A 327 11.45 -7.38 -15.59
CA SER A 327 10.22 -7.62 -16.34
C SER A 327 9.93 -9.13 -16.38
N THR A 328 8.88 -9.53 -15.69
CA THR A 328 8.33 -10.88 -15.81
C THR A 328 7.80 -10.99 -17.23
N ARG A 329 8.47 -11.81 -18.06
CA ARG A 329 7.87 -12.24 -19.32
C ARG A 329 6.68 -13.10 -18.95
N ALA A 330 5.48 -12.60 -19.21
CA ALA A 330 4.27 -13.41 -19.11
C ALA A 330 4.53 -14.75 -19.82
N ILE A 331 4.28 -15.85 -19.14
CA ILE A 331 4.38 -17.18 -19.75
C ILE A 331 3.40 -17.16 -20.93
N PRO A 332 3.86 -17.32 -22.17
CA PRO A 332 2.97 -17.32 -23.31
C PRO A 332 2.03 -18.53 -23.16
N VAL A 333 0.75 -18.25 -22.93
CA VAL A 333 -0.28 -19.27 -22.94
C VAL A 333 -0.46 -19.71 -24.40
N THR A 334 -0.04 -20.93 -24.72
CA THR A 334 -0.29 -21.52 -26.05
C THR A 334 -1.78 -21.78 -26.18
N GLN A 335 -2.48 -20.93 -26.91
CA GLN A 335 -3.91 -21.13 -27.19
C GLN A 335 -4.09 -22.16 -28.31
N ASP A 336 -4.87 -23.21 -28.05
CA ASP A 336 -5.32 -24.11 -29.11
C ASP A 336 -6.36 -23.38 -29.97
N ALA A 337 -5.93 -22.95 -31.15
CA ALA A 337 -6.76 -22.18 -32.08
C ALA A 337 -8.05 -22.93 -32.49
N ARG A 338 -7.99 -24.26 -32.60
CA ARG A 338 -9.15 -25.07 -32.98
C ARG A 338 -10.14 -25.14 -31.82
N LEU A 339 -9.68 -25.37 -30.60
CA LEU A 339 -10.55 -25.36 -29.43
C LEU A 339 -11.21 -23.98 -29.23
N MET A 340 -10.45 -22.89 -29.39
CA MET A 340 -10.99 -21.53 -29.30
C MET A 340 -12.03 -21.24 -30.40
N SER A 341 -11.86 -21.76 -31.61
CA SER A 341 -12.90 -21.66 -32.65
C SER A 341 -14.18 -22.41 -32.31
N LEU A 342 -14.08 -23.55 -31.62
CA LEU A 342 -15.25 -24.32 -31.15
C LEU A 342 -16.01 -23.56 -30.05
N TYR A 343 -15.28 -22.93 -29.12
CA TYR A 343 -15.90 -22.03 -28.12
C TYR A 343 -16.63 -20.85 -28.78
N ALA A 344 -16.01 -20.21 -29.79
CA ALA A 344 -16.64 -19.12 -30.52
C ALA A 344 -17.93 -19.57 -31.24
N LEU A 345 -17.93 -20.78 -31.82
CA LEU A 345 -19.09 -21.36 -32.48
C LEU A 345 -20.23 -21.65 -31.48
N ALA A 346 -19.93 -22.20 -30.31
CA ALA A 346 -20.91 -22.43 -29.25
C ALA A 346 -21.58 -21.13 -28.79
N GLU A 347 -20.80 -20.07 -28.61
CA GLU A 347 -21.31 -18.73 -28.24
C GLU A 347 -22.17 -18.10 -29.35
N GLU A 348 -21.79 -18.25 -30.63
CA GLU A 348 -22.60 -17.77 -31.75
C GLU A 348 -23.97 -18.45 -31.79
N LEU A 349 -24.01 -19.77 -31.57
CA LEU A 349 -25.27 -20.53 -31.51
C LEU A 349 -26.16 -20.03 -30.38
N ARG A 350 -25.59 -19.89 -29.16
CA ARG A 350 -26.29 -19.34 -27.99
C ARG A 350 -26.89 -17.96 -28.28
N ARG A 351 -26.12 -17.04 -28.86
CA ARG A 351 -26.58 -15.67 -29.17
C ARG A 351 -27.62 -15.62 -30.28
N SER A 352 -27.51 -16.51 -31.27
CA SER A 352 -28.40 -16.50 -32.43
C SER A 352 -29.80 -17.05 -32.12
N GLY A 353 -29.92 -17.98 -31.16
CA GLY A 353 -31.18 -18.67 -30.82
C GLY A 353 -31.79 -19.43 -32.00
N ARG A 354 -30.99 -19.72 -33.04
CA ARG A 354 -31.45 -20.41 -34.25
C ARG A 354 -31.25 -21.92 -34.12
N PRO A 355 -32.10 -22.74 -34.76
CA PRO A 355 -31.90 -24.18 -34.81
C PRO A 355 -30.53 -24.52 -35.42
N ILE A 356 -29.86 -25.50 -34.84
CA ILE A 356 -28.51 -25.91 -35.25
C ILE A 356 -28.58 -26.52 -36.65
N LYS A 357 -27.70 -26.08 -37.56
CA LYS A 357 -27.55 -26.71 -38.87
C LYS A 357 -26.82 -28.03 -38.75
N ALA A 358 -27.16 -29.02 -39.59
CA ALA A 358 -26.53 -30.34 -39.57
C ALA A 358 -24.99 -30.29 -39.66
N ASP A 359 -24.45 -29.44 -40.55
CA ASP A 359 -22.99 -29.29 -40.72
C ASP A 359 -22.32 -28.75 -39.43
N THR A 360 -22.97 -27.80 -38.77
CA THR A 360 -22.52 -27.20 -37.51
C THR A 360 -22.57 -28.21 -36.36
N LEU A 361 -23.65 -28.99 -36.27
CA LEU A 361 -23.76 -30.06 -35.27
C LEU A 361 -22.63 -31.09 -35.46
N GLN A 362 -22.36 -31.50 -36.70
CA GLN A 362 -21.28 -32.45 -36.99
C GLN A 362 -19.89 -31.90 -36.64
N GLU A 363 -19.67 -30.59 -36.76
CA GLU A 363 -18.44 -29.93 -36.35
C GLU A 363 -18.28 -29.93 -34.82
N LEU A 364 -19.36 -29.61 -34.08
CA LEU A 364 -19.38 -29.68 -32.62
C LEU A 364 -19.14 -31.11 -32.10
N GLU A 365 -19.76 -32.11 -32.74
CA GLU A 365 -19.55 -33.53 -32.38
C GLU A 365 -18.11 -33.96 -32.58
N ARG A 366 -17.50 -33.62 -33.73
CA ARG A 366 -16.07 -33.85 -33.96
C ARG A 366 -15.19 -33.11 -32.94
N GLY A 367 -15.63 -31.94 -32.49
CA GLY A 367 -14.99 -31.20 -31.39
C GLY A 367 -15.02 -31.98 -30.08
N LEU A 368 -16.20 -32.45 -29.66
CA LEU A 368 -16.38 -33.24 -28.42
C LEU A 368 -15.55 -34.53 -28.41
N GLU A 369 -15.39 -35.17 -29.58
CA GLU A 369 -14.53 -36.35 -29.75
C GLU A 369 -13.03 -36.00 -29.72
N SER A 370 -12.64 -34.90 -30.37
CA SER A 370 -11.23 -34.44 -30.41
C SER A 370 -10.75 -33.96 -29.04
N TYR A 371 -11.68 -33.52 -28.19
CA TYR A 371 -11.42 -32.94 -26.87
C TYR A 371 -12.26 -33.64 -25.79
N PRO A 372 -11.98 -34.92 -25.47
CA PRO A 372 -12.84 -35.73 -24.60
C PRO A 372 -12.88 -35.27 -23.14
N ASP A 373 -11.83 -34.58 -22.69
CA ASP A 373 -11.71 -34.09 -21.31
C ASP A 373 -12.03 -32.59 -21.16
N GLU A 374 -12.36 -31.89 -22.25
CA GLU A 374 -12.78 -30.49 -22.22
C GLU A 374 -14.20 -30.38 -21.67
N TRP A 375 -14.28 -30.30 -20.33
CA TRP A 375 -15.53 -30.19 -19.59
C TRP A 375 -16.21 -28.83 -19.82
N LEU A 376 -15.44 -27.74 -19.90
CA LEU A 376 -15.99 -26.39 -20.05
C LEU A 376 -16.69 -26.24 -21.41
N PHE A 377 -16.12 -26.79 -22.49
CA PHE A 377 -16.77 -26.81 -23.79
C PHE A 377 -18.13 -27.54 -23.76
N ARG A 378 -18.22 -28.66 -23.02
CA ARG A 378 -19.48 -29.39 -22.81
C ARG A 378 -20.50 -28.56 -22.04
N VAL A 379 -20.06 -27.84 -21.00
CA VAL A 379 -20.91 -26.93 -20.24
C VAL A 379 -21.44 -25.80 -21.12
N GLU A 380 -20.57 -25.15 -21.90
CA GLU A 380 -20.98 -24.07 -22.80
C GLU A 380 -22.05 -24.56 -23.80
N LEU A 381 -21.95 -25.80 -24.28
CA LEU A 381 -22.93 -26.40 -25.19
C LEU A 381 -24.27 -26.78 -24.55
N LEU A 382 -24.36 -26.91 -23.21
CA LEU A 382 -25.66 -27.13 -22.55
C LEU A 382 -26.64 -25.96 -22.78
N SER A 383 -26.10 -24.76 -22.99
CA SER A 383 -26.91 -23.57 -23.28
C SER A 383 -27.51 -23.54 -24.69
N VAL A 384 -27.13 -24.48 -25.56
CA VAL A 384 -27.64 -24.57 -26.94
C VAL A 384 -28.92 -25.40 -26.93
N ASP A 385 -29.97 -24.89 -27.60
CA ASP A 385 -31.32 -25.48 -27.60
C ASP A 385 -31.43 -26.73 -28.49
N GLU A 386 -30.89 -27.85 -28.00
CA GLU A 386 -30.95 -29.18 -28.64
C GLU A 386 -31.05 -30.29 -27.58
N ALA A 387 -32.27 -30.73 -27.29
CA ALA A 387 -32.56 -31.60 -26.14
C ALA A 387 -31.78 -32.94 -26.12
N ALA A 388 -31.58 -33.56 -27.29
CA ALA A 388 -30.83 -34.81 -27.40
C ALA A 388 -29.34 -34.62 -27.05
N LEU A 389 -28.77 -33.50 -27.50
CA LEU A 389 -27.39 -33.12 -27.21
C LEU A 389 -27.22 -32.79 -25.72
N GLN A 390 -28.13 -32.00 -25.14
CA GLN A 390 -28.10 -31.64 -23.72
C GLN A 390 -28.16 -32.86 -22.79
N ALA A 391 -29.03 -33.84 -23.09
CA ALA A 391 -29.15 -35.07 -22.29
C ALA A 391 -27.86 -35.91 -22.33
N ARG A 392 -27.22 -36.00 -23.51
CA ARG A 392 -25.92 -36.67 -23.67
C ARG A 392 -24.83 -35.95 -22.90
N LEU A 393 -24.68 -34.63 -23.09
CA LEU A 393 -23.67 -33.80 -22.43
C LEU A 393 -23.79 -33.84 -20.91
N THR A 394 -25.02 -33.82 -20.36
CA THR A 394 -25.26 -33.96 -18.92
C THR A 394 -24.71 -35.28 -18.38
N THR A 395 -24.88 -36.37 -19.13
CA THR A 395 -24.37 -37.70 -18.75
C THR A 395 -22.84 -37.74 -18.84
N GLU A 396 -22.26 -37.19 -19.91
CA GLU A 396 -20.81 -37.08 -20.08
C GLU A 396 -20.15 -36.24 -18.98
N LEU A 397 -20.75 -35.11 -18.61
CA LEU A 397 -20.28 -34.23 -17.55
C LEU A 397 -20.29 -34.94 -16.19
N LYS A 398 -21.37 -35.67 -15.85
CA LYS A 398 -21.40 -36.50 -14.62
C LYS A 398 -20.31 -37.58 -14.63
N ALA A 399 -20.07 -38.22 -15.77
CA ALA A 399 -18.99 -39.20 -15.91
C ALA A 399 -17.59 -38.56 -15.81
N LEU A 400 -17.42 -37.34 -16.31
CA LEU A 400 -16.19 -36.55 -16.15
C LEU A 400 -15.97 -36.16 -14.69
N ALA A 401 -17.00 -35.68 -13.97
CA ALA A 401 -16.93 -35.36 -12.56
C ALA A 401 -16.46 -36.56 -11.71
N CYS A 402 -16.96 -37.77 -12.00
CA CYS A 402 -16.51 -38.99 -11.33
C CYS A 402 -15.03 -39.36 -11.62
N ARG A 403 -14.52 -39.04 -12.82
CA ARG A 403 -13.15 -39.37 -13.25
C ARG A 403 -12.14 -38.29 -12.87
N ARG A 404 -12.56 -37.04 -12.76
CA ARG A 404 -11.76 -35.85 -12.49
C ARG A 404 -12.24 -35.19 -11.21
N ALA A 405 -11.75 -35.71 -10.08
CA ALA A 405 -12.09 -35.21 -8.75
C ALA A 405 -11.73 -33.71 -8.58
N ASP A 406 -10.72 -33.23 -9.31
CA ASP A 406 -10.32 -31.82 -9.37
C ASP A 406 -11.37 -30.90 -10.03
N LEU A 407 -12.22 -31.45 -10.89
CA LEU A 407 -13.24 -30.71 -11.65
C LEU A 407 -14.67 -31.00 -11.20
N ALA A 408 -14.87 -32.02 -10.37
CA ALA A 408 -16.19 -32.52 -9.98
C ALA A 408 -17.10 -31.40 -9.43
N ALA A 409 -16.59 -30.60 -8.49
CA ALA A 409 -17.34 -29.51 -7.89
C ALA A 409 -17.75 -28.44 -8.92
N LEU A 410 -16.85 -28.08 -9.86
CA LEU A 410 -17.14 -27.09 -10.90
C LEU A 410 -18.19 -27.60 -11.90
N ILE A 411 -18.08 -28.88 -12.29
CA ILE A 411 -19.04 -29.51 -13.19
C ILE A 411 -20.42 -29.62 -12.55
N GLU A 412 -20.50 -30.04 -11.28
CA GLU A 412 -21.75 -30.10 -10.53
C GLU A 412 -22.39 -28.71 -10.41
N MET A 413 -21.59 -27.66 -10.17
CA MET A 413 -22.06 -26.28 -10.15
C MET A 413 -22.67 -25.85 -11.50
N SER A 414 -22.08 -26.25 -12.62
CA SER A 414 -22.61 -25.90 -13.95
C SER A 414 -23.91 -26.63 -14.32
N LEU A 415 -24.17 -27.79 -13.70
CA LEU A 415 -25.37 -28.60 -13.96
C LEU A 415 -26.59 -28.18 -13.13
N ASP A 416 -26.37 -27.47 -12.01
CA ASP A 416 -27.42 -26.99 -11.10
C ASP A 416 -27.24 -25.47 -10.84
N PRO A 417 -27.63 -24.62 -11.82
CA PRO A 417 -27.59 -23.17 -11.67
C PRO A 417 -28.78 -22.74 -10.79
N ALA A 418 -28.57 -22.76 -9.47
CA ALA A 418 -29.54 -22.26 -8.48
C ALA A 418 -29.85 -20.76 -8.66
#